data_AF-A0A6B3FQQ0-F1
#
_entry.id   AF-A0A6B3FQQ0-F1
#
_cell.length_a   1.000
_cell.length_b   1.000
_cell.length_c   1.000
_cell.angle_alpha   90.00
_cell.angle_beta   90.00
_cell.angle_gamma   90.00
#
_symmetry.space_group_name_H-M   'P 1'
#
loop_
_entity.id
_entity.type
_entity.pdbx_description
1 polymer ?
#
loop_
_entity_poly.entity_id
_entity_poly.type
_entity_poly.pdbx_seq_one_letter_code
_entity_poly.pdbx_strand_id
1 'polypeptide(L)'
;MAHHNALHDTVLATLTAIARGGVDANTPMMRERCAREAAYLRRLVEQADDREQASEVRAALEESVRAAEALGLRVTARYHEPPAVPGEIALAMARAATEALNNVRCHAGTGHAFLTAAGDSGRLIVTVV
;
A
#
# COMPACT_ATOMS: atom_id res chain seq x y z
N MET A 1 -13.10 21.70 11.29
CA MET A 1 -14.54 21.38 11.33
C MET A 1 -15.27 21.67 10.02
N ALA A 2 -15.14 22.83 9.38
CA ALA A 2 -15.90 23.13 8.13
C ALA A 2 -15.51 22.28 6.89
N HIS A 3 -14.28 21.75 6.84
CA HIS A 3 -13.78 20.97 5.69
C HIS A 3 -14.28 19.51 5.65
N HIS A 4 -14.83 18.97 6.74
CA HIS A 4 -15.31 17.58 6.80
C HIS A 4 -16.67 17.40 6.10
N ASN A 5 -17.54 18.42 6.11
CA ASN A 5 -18.89 18.30 5.59
C ASN A 5 -18.96 18.41 4.05
N ALA A 6 -18.13 19.27 3.44
CA ALA A 6 -18.07 19.41 1.99
C ALA A 6 -17.55 18.13 1.27
N LEU A 7 -16.77 17.32 1.98
CA LEU A 7 -16.21 16.05 1.49
C LEU A 7 -17.25 14.92 1.48
N HIS A 8 -18.09 14.86 2.50
CA HIS A 8 -19.17 13.89 2.58
C HIS A 8 -20.19 14.13 1.46
N ASP A 9 -20.59 15.39 1.25
CA ASP A 9 -21.67 15.71 0.31
C ASP A 9 -21.30 15.43 -1.16
N THR A 10 -20.01 15.55 -1.54
CA THR A 10 -19.61 15.40 -2.94
C THR A 10 -19.30 13.95 -3.32
N VAL A 11 -18.66 13.19 -2.43
CA VAL A 11 -18.32 11.77 -2.68
C VAL A 11 -19.55 10.87 -2.53
N LEU A 12 -20.43 11.13 -1.55
CA LEU A 12 -21.68 10.40 -1.42
C LEU A 12 -22.64 10.70 -2.58
N ALA A 13 -22.65 11.93 -3.12
CA ALA A 13 -23.46 12.25 -4.28
C ALA A 13 -23.02 11.47 -5.53
N THR A 14 -21.70 11.32 -5.79
CA THR A 14 -21.19 10.51 -6.91
C THR A 14 -21.51 9.02 -6.71
N LEU A 15 -21.27 8.46 -5.53
CA LEU A 15 -21.56 7.06 -5.22
C LEU A 15 -23.07 6.74 -5.26
N THR A 16 -23.92 7.67 -4.81
CA THR A 16 -25.38 7.54 -4.87
C THR A 16 -25.90 7.62 -6.31
N ALA A 17 -25.30 8.46 -7.16
CA ALA A 17 -25.65 8.56 -8.57
C ALA A 17 -25.28 7.29 -9.35
N ILE A 18 -24.14 6.66 -9.02
CA ILE A 18 -23.73 5.37 -9.58
C ILE A 18 -24.65 4.24 -9.07
N ALA A 19 -24.94 4.21 -7.76
CA ALA A 19 -25.78 3.18 -7.15
C ALA A 19 -27.25 3.21 -7.62
N ARG A 20 -27.76 4.36 -8.06
CA ARG A 20 -29.11 4.52 -8.62
C ARG A 20 -29.22 4.15 -10.11
N GLY A 21 -28.13 3.71 -10.75
CA GLY A 21 -28.15 3.18 -12.12
C GLY A 21 -28.32 4.23 -13.24
N GLY A 22 -28.08 5.51 -12.95
CA GLY A 22 -28.30 6.60 -13.91
C GLY A 22 -27.15 6.87 -14.88
N VAL A 23 -25.98 6.25 -14.71
CA VAL A 23 -24.78 6.51 -15.54
C VAL A 23 -23.97 5.22 -15.73
N ASP A 24 -23.53 4.97 -16.97
CA ASP A 24 -22.62 3.85 -17.27
C ASP A 24 -21.23 4.12 -16.70
N ALA A 25 -20.87 3.32 -15.68
CA ALA A 25 -19.56 3.35 -15.02
C ALA A 25 -18.39 3.01 -15.97
N ASN A 26 -18.67 2.51 -17.17
CA ASN A 26 -17.66 2.23 -18.19
C ASN A 26 -17.31 3.42 -19.08
N THR A 27 -17.97 4.56 -18.92
CA THR A 27 -17.56 5.75 -19.66
C THR A 27 -16.16 6.21 -19.18
N PRO A 28 -15.23 6.56 -20.11
CA PRO A 28 -13.89 7.03 -19.74
C PRO A 28 -13.90 8.19 -18.73
N MET A 29 -14.89 9.09 -18.86
CA MET A 29 -15.10 10.20 -17.95
C MET A 29 -15.45 9.76 -16.52
N MET A 30 -16.27 8.71 -16.35
CA MET A 30 -16.62 8.19 -15.02
C MET A 30 -15.43 7.45 -14.40
N ARG A 31 -14.66 6.70 -15.20
CA ARG A 31 -13.44 6.04 -14.72
C ARG A 31 -12.41 7.05 -14.20
N GLU A 32 -12.18 8.14 -14.94
CA GLU A 32 -11.28 9.21 -14.52
C GLU A 32 -11.75 9.88 -13.22
N ARG A 33 -13.05 10.13 -13.11
CA ARG A 33 -13.65 10.69 -11.89
C ARG A 33 -13.49 9.75 -10.68
N CYS A 34 -13.78 8.46 -10.84
CA CYS A 34 -13.60 7.46 -9.81
C CYS A 34 -12.12 7.31 -9.41
N ALA A 35 -11.19 7.35 -10.37
CA ALA A 35 -9.76 7.28 -10.09
C ALA A 35 -9.29 8.46 -9.23
N ARG A 36 -9.77 9.68 -9.53
CA ARG A 36 -9.48 10.89 -8.76
C ARG A 36 -10.05 10.82 -7.34
N GLU A 37 -11.29 10.36 -7.19
CA GLU A 37 -11.93 10.21 -5.87
C GLU A 37 -11.24 9.12 -5.03
N ALA A 38 -10.88 7.98 -5.63
CA ALA A 38 -10.14 6.93 -4.95
C ALA A 38 -8.72 7.37 -4.53
N ALA A 39 -8.04 8.17 -5.37
CA ALA A 39 -6.74 8.75 -5.02
C ALA A 39 -6.85 9.74 -3.85
N TYR A 40 -7.95 10.49 -3.78
CA TYR A 40 -8.21 11.39 -2.67
C TYR A 40 -8.51 10.64 -1.36
N LEU A 41 -9.33 9.59 -1.41
CA LEU A 41 -9.60 8.73 -0.26
C LEU A 41 -8.34 8.03 0.27
N ARG A 42 -7.48 7.50 -0.62
CA ARG A 42 -6.20 6.90 -0.24
C ARG A 42 -5.33 7.87 0.55
N ARG A 43 -5.18 9.11 0.09
CA ARG A 43 -4.39 10.13 0.79
C ARG A 43 -4.97 10.49 2.16
N LEU A 44 -6.29 10.51 2.32
CA LEU A 44 -6.92 10.78 3.60
C LEU A 44 -6.72 9.64 4.60
N VAL A 45 -6.76 8.39 4.13
CA VAL A 45 -6.46 7.21 4.95
C VAL A 45 -4.98 7.20 5.34
N GLU A 46 -4.07 7.41 4.38
CA GLU A 46 -2.63 7.49 4.62
C GLU A 46 -2.27 8.59 5.66
N GLN A 47 -2.92 9.75 5.60
CA GLN A 47 -2.71 10.85 6.56
C GLN A 47 -3.34 10.60 7.95
N ALA A 48 -4.35 9.73 8.03
CA ALA A 48 -4.93 9.29 9.29
C ALA A 48 -4.04 8.23 9.97
N ASP A 49 -3.42 7.35 9.18
CA ASP A 49 -2.51 6.30 9.64
C ASP A 49 -1.14 6.84 10.09
N ASP A 50 -0.66 7.94 9.51
CA ASP A 50 0.65 8.55 9.85
C ASP A 50 0.75 9.13 11.28
N ARG A 51 -0.31 9.04 12.10
CA ARG A 51 -0.33 9.61 13.47
C ARG A 51 -0.05 8.62 14.60
N GLU A 52 0.16 7.33 14.33
CA GLU A 52 0.41 6.33 15.39
C GLU A 52 1.50 5.33 14.95
N GLN A 53 2.71 5.47 15.50
CA GLN A 53 3.87 4.57 15.40
C GLN A 53 4.09 3.83 14.06
N ALA A 54 5.05 4.29 13.24
CA ALA A 54 5.59 3.44 12.17
C ALA A 54 6.15 2.13 12.78
N SER A 55 5.51 1.00 12.50
CA SER A 55 5.92 -0.33 12.97
C SER A 55 7.39 -0.61 12.63
N GLU A 56 8.17 -1.12 13.58
CA GLU A 56 9.59 -1.52 13.38
C GLU A 56 9.77 -2.45 12.17
N VAL A 57 8.74 -3.27 11.88
CA VAL A 57 8.67 -4.13 10.69
C VAL A 57 8.72 -3.31 9.40
N ARG A 58 7.90 -2.26 9.32
CA ARG A 58 7.88 -1.38 8.14
C ARG A 58 9.24 -0.70 7.97
N ALA A 59 9.82 -0.17 9.04
CA ALA A 59 11.12 0.49 8.97
C ALA A 59 12.23 -0.48 8.48
N ALA A 60 12.24 -1.72 8.97
CA ALA A 60 13.23 -2.72 8.58
C ALA A 60 13.04 -3.20 7.12
N LEU A 61 11.80 -3.43 6.68
CA LEU A 61 11.51 -3.83 5.30
C LEU A 61 11.80 -2.71 4.29
N GLU A 62 11.55 -1.45 4.67
CA GLU A 62 11.89 -0.28 3.86
C GLU A 62 13.41 -0.18 3.60
N GLU A 63 14.24 -0.59 4.55
CA GLU A 63 15.69 -0.65 4.32
C GLU A 63 16.06 -1.73 3.28
N SER A 64 15.44 -2.91 3.35
CA SER A 64 15.60 -3.96 2.34
C SER A 64 15.15 -3.50 0.95
N VAL A 65 14.04 -2.76 0.87
CA VAL A 65 13.53 -2.16 -0.37
C VAL A 65 14.54 -1.18 -0.95
N ARG A 66 15.00 -0.20 -0.15
CA ARG A 66 16.02 0.79 -0.58
C ARG A 66 17.30 0.12 -1.07
N ALA A 67 17.77 -0.91 -0.38
CA ALA A 67 18.96 -1.66 -0.78
C ALA A 67 18.78 -2.34 -2.15
N ALA A 68 17.62 -2.95 -2.41
CA ALA A 68 17.32 -3.56 -3.70
C ALA A 68 17.18 -2.51 -4.83
N GLU A 69 16.55 -1.37 -4.54
CA GLU A 69 16.43 -0.25 -5.48
C GLU A 69 17.78 0.37 -5.84
N ALA A 70 18.69 0.51 -4.87
CA ALA A 70 20.06 0.95 -5.11
C ALA A 70 20.84 0.00 -6.04
N LEU A 71 20.44 -1.27 -6.11
CA LEU A 71 20.98 -2.29 -7.02
C LEU A 71 20.22 -2.37 -8.36
N GLY A 72 19.28 -1.45 -8.62
CA GLY A 72 18.56 -1.33 -9.88
C GLY A 72 17.27 -2.15 -10.01
N LEU A 73 16.82 -2.82 -8.94
CA LEU A 73 15.52 -3.49 -8.93
C LEU A 73 14.42 -2.50 -8.54
N ARG A 74 13.44 -2.27 -9.40
CA ARG A 74 12.28 -1.45 -9.02
C ARG A 74 11.43 -2.23 -8.02
N VAL A 75 10.99 -1.63 -6.92
CA VAL A 75 10.13 -2.32 -5.95
C VAL A 75 8.86 -1.53 -5.71
N THR A 76 7.71 -2.21 -5.68
CA THR A 76 6.45 -1.62 -5.23
C THR A 76 6.08 -2.21 -3.89
N ALA A 77 6.32 -1.44 -2.82
CA ALA A 77 6.03 -1.85 -1.45
C ALA A 77 4.60 -1.45 -1.03
N ARG A 78 3.89 -2.35 -0.35
CA ARG A 78 2.58 -2.11 0.26
C ARG A 78 2.54 -2.68 1.68
N TYR A 79 2.08 -1.87 2.63
CA TYR A 79 1.96 -2.28 4.03
C TYR A 79 0.49 -2.23 4.42
N HIS A 80 -0.05 -3.34 4.90
CA HIS A 80 -1.43 -3.49 5.35
C HIS A 80 -1.42 -3.83 6.83
N GLU A 81 -1.16 -2.81 7.66
CA GLU A 81 -1.14 -2.92 9.13
C GLU A 81 -0.34 -4.16 9.63
N PRO A 82 0.96 -4.28 9.30
CA PRO A 82 1.78 -5.34 9.85
C PRO A 82 1.76 -5.27 11.39
N PRO A 83 1.59 -6.40 12.10
CA PRO A 83 1.47 -6.39 13.55
C PRO A 83 2.75 -5.88 14.19
N ALA A 84 2.65 -5.35 15.41
CA ALA A 84 3.81 -5.14 16.24
C ALA A 84 4.43 -6.50 16.58
N VAL A 85 5.72 -6.66 16.28
CA VAL A 85 6.51 -7.85 16.61
C VAL A 85 7.79 -7.40 17.31
N PRO A 86 8.43 -8.27 18.11
CA PRO A 86 9.75 -8.02 18.63
C PRO A 86 10.77 -7.65 17.53
N GLY A 87 11.69 -6.73 17.82
CA GLY A 87 12.64 -6.20 16.83
C GLY A 87 13.51 -7.27 16.18
N GLU A 88 13.83 -8.36 16.87
CA GLU A 88 14.55 -9.50 16.31
C GLU A 88 13.74 -10.22 15.22
N ILE A 89 12.41 -10.27 15.34
CA ILE A 89 11.52 -10.83 14.31
C ILE A 89 11.45 -9.87 13.12
N ALA A 90 11.31 -8.57 13.36
CA ALA A 90 11.32 -7.56 12.31
C ALA A 90 12.63 -7.63 11.48
N LEU A 91 13.78 -7.74 12.17
CA LEU A 91 15.08 -7.89 11.52
C LEU A 91 15.20 -9.20 10.73
N ALA A 92 14.72 -10.32 11.28
CA ALA A 92 14.73 -11.60 10.59
C ALA A 92 13.89 -11.56 9.30
N MET A 93 12.71 -10.94 9.36
CA MET A 93 11.84 -10.76 8.19
C MET A 93 12.45 -9.83 7.14
N ALA A 94 13.13 -8.75 7.56
CA ALA A 94 13.86 -7.88 6.65
C ALA A 94 15.00 -8.62 5.93
N ARG A 95 15.77 -9.46 6.64
CA ARG A 95 16.81 -10.30 6.02
C ARG A 95 16.23 -11.27 5.01
N ALA A 96 15.11 -11.92 5.34
CA ALA A 96 14.41 -12.81 4.41
C ALA A 96 13.91 -12.06 3.16
N ALA A 97 13.34 -10.86 3.34
CA ALA A 97 12.91 -10.01 2.24
C ALA A 97 14.08 -9.56 1.35
N THR A 98 15.22 -9.20 1.94
CA THR A 98 16.45 -8.87 1.20
C THR A 98 16.88 -10.04 0.31
N GLU A 99 16.87 -11.25 0.85
CA GLU A 99 17.24 -12.45 0.10
C GLU A 99 16.24 -12.74 -1.03
N ALA A 100 14.94 -12.63 -0.76
CA ALA A 100 13.90 -12.80 -1.77
C ALA A 100 14.02 -11.76 -2.91
N LEU A 101 14.27 -10.49 -2.58
CA LEU A 101 14.49 -9.43 -3.57
C LEU A 101 15.78 -9.66 -4.39
N ASN A 102 16.85 -10.15 -3.75
CA ASN A 102 18.07 -10.56 -4.46
C ASN A 102 17.79 -11.69 -5.43
N ASN A 103 16.98 -12.67 -5.04
CA ASN A 103 16.58 -13.76 -5.94
C ASN A 103 15.76 -13.25 -7.13
N VAL A 104 14.84 -12.30 -6.93
CA VAL A 104 14.13 -11.66 -8.04
C VAL A 104 15.12 -10.96 -8.98
N ARG A 105 16.00 -10.11 -8.44
CA ARG A 105 17.00 -9.37 -9.22
C ARG A 105 17.95 -10.29 -10.02
N CYS A 106 18.41 -11.37 -9.41
CA CYS A 106 19.39 -12.26 -10.03
C CYS A 106 18.76 -13.29 -10.97
N HIS A 107 17.52 -13.72 -10.71
CA HIS A 107 17.01 -14.97 -11.27
C HIS A 107 15.60 -14.89 -11.88
N ALA A 108 14.78 -13.88 -11.57
CA ALA A 108 13.39 -13.84 -12.07
C ALA A 108 13.24 -13.30 -13.49
N GLY A 109 14.31 -12.79 -14.12
CA GLY A 109 14.26 -12.23 -15.48
C GLY A 109 13.42 -10.95 -15.61
N THR A 110 13.12 -10.28 -14.48
CA THR A 110 12.37 -9.01 -14.41
C THR A 110 13.17 -7.97 -13.62
N GLY A 111 12.97 -6.69 -13.96
CA GLY A 111 13.52 -5.54 -13.23
C GLY A 111 12.54 -4.93 -12.21
N HIS A 112 11.45 -5.64 -11.88
CA HIS A 112 10.40 -5.15 -10.98
C HIS A 112 9.91 -6.26 -10.06
N ALA A 113 9.86 -5.96 -8.76
CA ALA A 113 9.28 -6.79 -7.71
C ALA A 113 8.15 -6.05 -6.97
N PHE A 114 7.26 -6.80 -6.33
CA PHE A 114 6.28 -6.30 -5.38
C PHE A 114 6.59 -6.89 -4.01
N LEU A 115 6.58 -6.02 -2.98
CA LEU A 115 6.70 -6.44 -1.59
C LEU A 115 5.41 -6.06 -0.87
N THR A 116 4.76 -7.03 -0.23
CA THR A 116 3.60 -6.77 0.63
C THR A 116 3.88 -7.29 2.02
N ALA A 117 3.67 -6.46 3.04
CA ALA A 117 3.67 -6.88 4.44
C ALA A 117 2.29 -6.64 5.04
N ALA A 118 1.72 -7.66 5.67
CA ALA A 118 0.38 -7.60 6.22
C ALA A 118 0.28 -8.39 7.54
N GLY A 119 -0.65 -7.98 8.40
CA GLY A 119 -1.12 -8.81 9.50
C GLY A 119 -2.20 -9.79 9.06
N ASP A 120 -2.11 -11.04 9.50
CA ASP A 120 -3.17 -12.04 9.35
C ASP A 120 -3.30 -12.86 10.65
N SER A 121 -4.42 -12.72 11.35
CA SER A 121 -4.77 -13.59 12.48
C SER A 121 -3.65 -13.72 13.54
N GLY A 122 -2.95 -12.61 13.83
CA GLY A 122 -1.80 -12.57 14.76
C GLY A 122 -0.45 -12.97 14.15
N ARG A 123 -0.37 -13.13 12.83
CA ARG A 123 0.85 -13.44 12.07
C ARG A 123 1.29 -12.24 11.25
N LEU A 124 2.60 -12.09 11.11
CA LEU A 124 3.19 -11.23 10.10
C LEU A 124 3.41 -12.05 8.83
N ILE A 125 2.79 -11.63 7.73
CA ILE A 125 3.00 -12.21 6.40
C ILE A 125 3.75 -11.20 5.55
N VAL A 126 4.89 -11.61 5.00
CA VAL A 126 5.63 -10.84 4.00
C VAL A 126 5.67 -11.64 2.71
N THR A 127 5.20 -11.05 1.62
CA THR A 127 5.15 -11.64 0.30
C THR A 127 6.03 -10.84 -0.65
N VAL A 128 6.88 -11.53 -1.43
CA VAL A 128 7.69 -10.96 -2.50
C VAL A 128 7.34 -11.68 -3.79
N VAL A 129 6.93 -10.94 -4.82
CA VAL A 129 6.58 -11.47 -6.15
C VAL A 129 7.20 -10.66 -7.28
#